data_AF-F3GDC6-F1
#
_entry.id   AF-F3GDC6-F1
#
_cell.length_a   1.000
_cell.length_b   1.000
_cell.length_c   1.000
_cell.angle_alpha   90.00
_cell.angle_beta   90.00
_cell.angle_gamma   90.00
#
_symmetry.space_group_name_H-M   'P 1'
#
loop_
_entity.id
_entity.type
_entity.pdbx_description
1 polymer ?
#
loop_
_entity_poly.entity_id
_entity_poly.type
_entity_poly.pdbx_seq_one_letter_code
_entity_poly.pdbx_strand_id
1 'polypeptide(L)'
;MQSMLRLMTLVCALLVYSGQACADEAVREQQLLLPIHIDAHREKVEALIVRPARAGKFPVALIINGSAAQPSSVHADWLPHIAHDFAHRGWLAASIVWPGYGRSTGRFMDEAGNCTNPDVA
;
A
#
# COMPACT_ATOMS: atom_id res chain seq x y z
N MET A 1 0.74 -46.66 29.75
CA MET A 1 1.49 -45.40 29.96
C MET A 1 2.16 -44.87 28.69
N GLN A 2 2.93 -45.68 27.94
CA GLN A 2 3.70 -45.21 26.77
C GLN A 2 2.83 -44.68 25.60
N SER A 3 1.69 -45.32 25.31
CA SER A 3 0.75 -44.86 24.26
C SER A 3 0.05 -43.54 24.62
N MET A 4 -0.23 -43.33 25.90
CA MET A 4 -0.86 -42.11 26.42
C MET A 4 0.12 -40.93 26.40
N LEU A 5 1.40 -41.19 26.69
CA LEU A 5 2.47 -40.20 26.55
C LEU A 5 2.67 -39.77 25.10
N ARG A 6 2.68 -40.73 24.15
CA ARG A 6 2.79 -40.46 22.70
C ARG A 6 1.61 -39.65 22.16
N LEU A 7 0.38 -39.97 22.60
CA LEU A 7 -0.81 -39.23 22.22
C LEU A 7 -0.73 -37.78 22.71
N MET A 8 -0.32 -37.56 23.98
CA MET A 8 -0.10 -36.20 24.49
C MET A 8 0.97 -35.44 23.72
N THR A 9 2.07 -36.09 23.33
CA THR A 9 3.13 -35.42 22.57
C THR A 9 2.63 -34.98 21.19
N LEU A 10 1.85 -35.83 20.52
CA LEU A 10 1.30 -35.54 19.20
C LEU A 10 0.29 -34.38 19.27
N VAL A 11 -0.58 -34.37 20.29
CA VAL A 11 -1.54 -33.28 20.54
C VAL A 11 -0.82 -31.97 20.86
N CYS A 12 0.21 -31.98 21.72
CA CYS A 12 1.02 -30.79 21.98
C CYS A 12 1.73 -30.27 20.73
N ALA A 13 2.30 -31.16 19.91
CA ALA A 13 2.95 -30.75 18.66
C ALA A 13 1.96 -30.11 17.68
N LEU A 14 0.75 -30.67 17.53
CA LEU A 14 -0.31 -30.10 16.72
C LEU A 14 -0.78 -28.72 17.21
N LEU A 15 -0.90 -28.53 18.53
CA LEU A 15 -1.26 -27.25 19.13
C LEU A 15 -0.18 -26.17 18.93
N VAL A 16 1.10 -26.53 19.03
CA VAL A 16 2.20 -25.60 18.77
C VAL A 16 2.28 -25.22 17.29
N TYR A 17 2.04 -26.19 16.39
CA TYR A 17 2.09 -25.96 14.94
C TYR A 17 0.94 -25.05 14.45
N SER A 18 -0.26 -25.23 15.00
CA SER A 18 -1.41 -24.39 14.67
C SER A 18 -1.31 -22.96 15.22
N GLY A 19 -0.52 -22.72 16.27
CA GLY A 19 -0.24 -21.38 16.79
C GLY A 19 0.58 -20.49 15.85
N GLN A 20 1.35 -21.07 14.91
CA GLN A 20 2.15 -20.28 13.96
C GLN A 20 1.36 -19.81 12.73
N ALA A 21 0.20 -20.39 12.45
CA ALA A 21 -0.63 -20.03 11.30
C ALA A 21 -1.37 -18.68 11.47
N CYS A 22 -1.43 -18.13 12.69
CA CYS A 22 -2.09 -16.85 12.98
C CYS A 22 -1.15 -15.64 12.98
N ALA A 23 0.11 -15.81 12.59
CA ALA A 23 1.06 -14.70 12.50
C ALA A 23 1.01 -14.00 11.12
N ASP A 24 -0.18 -13.87 10.52
CA ASP A 24 -0.34 -12.87 9.48
C ASP A 24 -0.25 -11.51 10.15
N GLU A 25 0.83 -10.77 9.85
CA GLU A 25 1.11 -9.53 10.54
C GLU A 25 0.02 -8.53 10.16
N ALA A 26 -0.88 -8.25 11.11
CA ALA A 26 -1.98 -7.32 10.89
C ALA A 26 -1.46 -6.02 10.28
N VAL A 27 -2.09 -5.56 9.21
CA VAL A 27 -1.74 -4.30 8.54
C VAL A 27 -2.74 -3.21 8.94
N ARG A 28 -2.31 -1.96 8.82
CA ARG A 28 -3.14 -0.78 9.02
C ARG A 28 -3.22 0.02 7.74
N GLU A 29 -4.44 0.38 7.38
CA GLU A 29 -4.73 1.27 6.26
C GLU A 29 -5.08 2.66 6.75
N GLN A 30 -4.69 3.66 5.98
CA GLN A 30 -5.10 5.05 6.18
C GLN A 30 -5.25 5.73 4.82
N GLN A 31 -6.46 6.21 4.53
CA GLN A 31 -6.71 7.12 3.43
C GLN A 31 -6.55 8.57 3.91
N LEU A 32 -5.76 9.37 3.19
CA LEU A 32 -5.60 10.78 3.51
C LEU A 32 -5.25 11.62 2.27
N LEU A 33 -5.29 12.94 2.47
CA LEU A 33 -4.76 13.92 1.54
C LEU A 33 -3.37 14.37 2.03
N LEU A 34 -2.32 13.96 1.34
CA LEU A 34 -0.94 14.31 1.64
C LEU A 34 -0.61 15.71 1.10
N PRO A 35 -0.20 16.67 1.94
CA PRO A 35 0.26 17.97 1.47
C PRO A 35 1.62 17.83 0.77
N ILE A 36 1.74 18.38 -0.43
CA ILE A 36 2.97 18.44 -1.20
C ILE A 36 3.31 19.89 -1.58
N HIS A 37 4.60 20.15 -1.78
CA HIS A 37 5.11 21.45 -2.21
C HIS A 37 5.93 21.23 -3.48
N ILE A 38 5.47 21.81 -4.59
CA ILE A 38 6.15 21.79 -5.89
C ILE A 38 6.39 23.24 -6.29
N ASP A 39 7.62 23.71 -6.13
CA ASP A 39 8.00 25.12 -6.32
C ASP A 39 7.10 26.08 -5.52
N ALA A 40 6.30 26.88 -6.21
CA ALA A 40 5.35 27.83 -5.61
C ALA A 40 3.97 27.20 -5.30
N HIS A 41 3.70 25.98 -5.76
CA HIS A 41 2.41 25.33 -5.66
C HIS A 41 2.33 24.47 -4.39
N ARG A 42 1.24 24.65 -3.64
CA ARG A 42 0.91 23.85 -2.46
C ARG A 42 -0.34 23.04 -2.76
N GLU A 43 -0.14 21.76 -3.04
CA GLU A 43 -1.22 20.86 -3.41
C GLU A 43 -1.42 19.77 -2.35
N LYS A 44 -2.53 19.07 -2.45
CA LYS A 44 -2.85 17.90 -1.64
C LYS A 44 -3.12 16.74 -2.57
N VAL A 45 -2.36 15.66 -2.44
CA VAL A 45 -2.55 14.45 -3.23
C VAL A 45 -3.28 13.38 -2.45
N GLU A 46 -4.23 12.72 -3.10
CA GLU A 46 -4.92 11.57 -2.53
C GLU A 46 -3.93 10.40 -2.36
N ALA A 47 -3.99 9.79 -1.17
CA ALA A 47 -3.09 8.71 -0.78
C ALA A 47 -3.79 7.62 0.02
N LEU A 48 -3.40 6.38 -0.24
CA LEU A 48 -3.63 5.22 0.60
C LEU A 48 -2.29 4.79 1.19
N ILE A 49 -2.18 4.84 2.51
CA ILE A 49 -1.02 4.36 3.26
C ILE A 49 -1.36 3.01 3.88
N VAL A 50 -0.58 1.98 3.56
CA VAL A 50 -0.68 0.65 4.15
C VAL A 50 0.65 0.30 4.80
N ARG A 51 0.61 -0.16 6.06
CA ARG A 51 1.83 -0.51 6.81
C ARG A 51 1.57 -1.63 7.82
N PRO A 52 2.62 -2.33 8.29
CA PRO A 52 2.50 -3.20 9.45
C PRO A 52 1.86 -2.47 10.64
N ALA A 53 1.00 -3.17 11.39
CA ALA A 53 0.34 -2.63 12.57
C ALA A 53 1.32 -2.39 13.72
N ARG A 54 2.45 -3.11 13.75
CA ARG A 54 3.50 -2.90 14.74
C ARG A 54 4.10 -1.49 14.64
N ALA A 55 4.64 -1.01 15.75
CA ALA A 55 5.43 0.22 15.73
C ALA A 55 6.82 -0.06 15.13
N GLY A 56 7.40 0.95 14.49
CA GLY A 56 8.75 0.85 13.95
C GLY A 56 9.00 1.77 12.77
N LYS A 57 10.23 1.74 12.27
CA LYS A 57 10.61 2.31 10.98
C LYS A 57 10.48 1.22 9.93
N PHE A 58 9.94 1.59 8.77
CA PHE A 58 9.77 0.70 7.63
C PHE A 58 10.44 1.32 6.41
N PRO A 59 11.02 0.51 5.51
CA PRO A 59 11.30 0.99 4.17
C PRO A 59 10.00 1.42 3.49
N VAL A 60 10.09 2.41 2.59
CA VAL A 60 8.91 2.98 1.92
C VAL A 60 8.85 2.45 0.48
N ALA A 61 7.71 1.89 0.11
CA ALA A 61 7.35 1.59 -1.27
C ALA A 61 6.39 2.66 -1.78
N LEU A 62 6.79 3.44 -2.77
CA LEU A 62 5.94 4.46 -3.40
C LEU A 62 5.29 3.85 -4.64
N ILE A 63 3.96 3.85 -4.67
CA ILE A 63 3.15 3.38 -5.80
C ILE A 63 2.44 4.60 -6.37
N ILE A 64 2.69 4.91 -7.63
CA ILE A 64 2.10 6.07 -8.31
C ILE A 64 1.07 5.55 -9.30
N ASN A 65 -0.21 5.81 -9.04
CA ASN A 65 -1.29 5.54 -9.98
C ASN A 65 -1.58 6.81 -10.79
N GLY A 66 -1.89 6.70 -12.08
CA GLY A 66 -2.15 7.92 -12.85
C GLY A 66 -2.06 7.82 -14.36
N SER A 67 -2.60 6.77 -14.98
CA SER A 67 -2.81 6.80 -16.44
C SER A 67 -4.21 6.31 -16.76
N ALA A 68 -5.18 7.23 -16.78
CA ALA A 68 -6.53 6.92 -17.25
C ALA A 68 -7.06 8.08 -18.10
N ALA A 69 -7.94 7.75 -19.05
CA ALA A 69 -8.59 8.72 -19.92
C ALA A 69 -9.44 9.74 -19.14
N GLN A 70 -9.92 9.38 -17.94
CA GLN A 70 -10.68 10.26 -17.06
C GLN A 70 -9.92 10.44 -15.73
N PRO A 71 -9.20 11.55 -15.53
CA PRO A 71 -8.36 11.74 -14.34
C PRO A 71 -9.12 11.62 -13.01
N SER A 72 -10.38 12.04 -12.99
CA SER A 72 -11.25 11.97 -11.80
C SER A 72 -11.64 10.54 -11.39
N SER A 73 -11.46 9.53 -12.24
CA SER A 73 -11.77 8.13 -11.89
C SER A 73 -10.59 7.35 -11.31
N VAL A 74 -9.41 7.96 -11.20
CA VAL A 74 -8.20 7.31 -10.67
C VAL A 74 -8.05 7.66 -9.20
N HIS A 75 -8.14 6.67 -8.34
CA HIS A 75 -7.96 6.83 -6.89
C HIS A 75 -6.74 6.07 -6.39
N ALA A 76 -6.20 6.51 -5.25
CA ALA A 76 -5.04 5.87 -4.63
C ALA A 76 -5.32 4.44 -4.13
N ASP A 77 -6.58 4.07 -3.98
CA ASP A 77 -7.03 2.74 -3.52
C ASP A 77 -7.44 1.81 -4.67
N TRP A 78 -7.06 2.09 -5.92
CA TRP A 78 -7.39 1.22 -7.05
C TRP A 78 -6.69 -0.14 -6.98
N LEU A 79 -5.43 -0.18 -6.55
CA LEU A 79 -4.65 -1.41 -6.43
C LEU A 79 -4.22 -1.67 -4.97
N PRO A 80 -5.19 -1.80 -4.02
CA PRO A 80 -4.87 -1.85 -2.60
C PRO A 80 -4.13 -3.14 -2.25
N HIS A 81 -4.39 -4.24 -2.97
CA HIS A 81 -3.72 -5.52 -2.80
C HIS A 81 -2.19 -5.43 -2.98
N ILE A 82 -1.68 -4.58 -3.88
CA ILE A 82 -0.24 -4.38 -4.04
C ILE A 82 0.35 -3.69 -2.80
N ALA A 83 -0.35 -2.68 -2.27
CA ALA A 83 0.07 -1.99 -1.06
C ALA A 83 0.03 -2.92 0.17
N HIS A 84 -0.98 -3.79 0.26
CA HIS A 84 -1.05 -4.86 1.26
C HIS A 84 0.11 -5.84 1.15
N ASP A 85 0.43 -6.35 -0.05
CA ASP A 85 1.54 -7.27 -0.26
C ASP A 85 2.88 -6.70 0.24
N PHE A 86 3.14 -5.41 0.00
CA PHE A 86 4.29 -4.72 0.55
C PHE A 86 4.22 -4.63 2.09
N ALA A 87 3.06 -4.29 2.64
CA ALA A 87 2.87 -4.17 4.08
C ALA A 87 3.05 -5.51 4.82
N HIS A 88 2.49 -6.61 4.32
CA HIS A 88 2.72 -7.96 4.86
C HIS A 88 4.20 -8.39 4.77
N ARG A 89 4.98 -7.78 3.86
CA ARG A 89 6.45 -8.00 3.75
C ARG A 89 7.27 -7.03 4.59
N GLY A 90 6.65 -6.22 5.44
CA GLY A 90 7.33 -5.32 6.37
C GLY A 90 7.65 -3.92 5.81
N TRP A 91 7.00 -3.50 4.73
CA TRP A 91 7.15 -2.16 4.13
C TRP A 91 6.02 -1.21 4.53
N LEU A 92 6.26 0.10 4.50
CA LEU A 92 5.20 1.08 4.41
C LEU A 92 4.95 1.34 2.93
N ALA A 93 3.79 0.94 2.43
CA ALA A 93 3.36 1.25 1.07
C ALA A 93 2.56 2.55 1.07
N ALA A 94 3.00 3.52 0.27
CA ALA A 94 2.29 4.75 -0.01
C ALA A 94 1.82 4.71 -1.46
N SER A 95 0.54 4.43 -1.65
CA SER A 95 -0.11 4.55 -2.95
C SER A 95 -0.64 5.97 -3.09
N ILE A 96 -0.27 6.68 -4.15
CA ILE A 96 -0.68 8.06 -4.42
C ILE A 96 -1.23 8.20 -5.83
N VAL A 97 -1.92 9.31 -6.08
CA VAL A 97 -2.27 9.80 -7.41
C VAL A 97 -1.73 11.22 -7.61
N TRP A 98 -1.44 11.60 -8.86
CA TRP A 98 -0.90 12.93 -9.18
C TRP A 98 -1.89 14.07 -8.90
N PRO A 99 -1.43 15.33 -8.78
CA PRO A 99 -2.32 16.49 -8.77
C PRO A 99 -3.32 16.46 -9.92
N GLY A 100 -4.57 16.86 -9.63
CA GLY A 100 -5.68 16.80 -10.58
C GLY A 100 -6.26 15.41 -10.87
N TYR A 101 -5.73 14.34 -10.27
CA TYR A 101 -6.34 13.01 -10.32
C TYR A 101 -7.13 12.69 -9.04
N GLY A 102 -8.21 11.92 -9.19
CA GLY A 102 -9.04 11.47 -8.08
C GLY A 102 -9.54 12.63 -7.22
N ARG A 103 -9.26 12.56 -5.93
CA ARG A 103 -9.57 13.61 -4.93
C ARG A 103 -8.41 14.59 -4.69
N SER A 104 -7.33 14.50 -5.45
CA SER A 104 -6.20 15.41 -5.34
C SER A 104 -6.58 16.82 -5.79
N THR A 105 -5.98 17.83 -5.18
CA THR A 105 -6.07 19.21 -5.66
C THR A 105 -5.10 19.45 -6.82
N GLY A 106 -5.12 20.65 -7.37
CA GLY A 106 -4.24 21.04 -8.47
C GLY A 106 -4.84 20.70 -9.83
N ARG A 107 -4.00 20.81 -10.87
CA ARG A 107 -4.40 20.60 -12.25
C ARG A 107 -3.82 19.30 -12.78
N PHE A 108 -4.63 18.57 -13.55
CA PHE A 108 -4.14 17.46 -14.35
C PHE A 108 -3.14 17.98 -15.39
N MET A 109 -1.92 17.45 -15.38
CA MET A 109 -0.88 17.80 -16.35
C MET A 109 -0.73 16.67 -17.36
N ASP A 110 -1.20 16.90 -18.57
CA ASP A 110 -1.07 15.99 -19.72
C ASP A 110 -0.22 16.62 -20.82
N GLU A 111 0.87 17.26 -20.40
CA GLU A 111 1.75 18.00 -21.30
C GLU A 111 2.90 17.12 -21.83
N ALA A 112 2.95 15.83 -21.44
CA ALA A 112 4.02 14.90 -21.78
C ALA A 112 3.94 14.27 -23.18
N GLY A 113 3.00 14.71 -24.02
CA GLY A 113 2.74 14.14 -25.34
C GLY A 113 2.07 12.76 -25.29
N ASN A 114 2.27 11.94 -26.31
CA ASN A 114 1.72 10.58 -26.38
C ASN A 114 2.80 9.53 -26.62
N CYS A 115 2.46 8.25 -26.47
CA CYS A 115 3.45 7.16 -26.61
C CYS A 115 4.18 7.13 -27.96
N THR A 116 3.58 7.66 -29.03
CA THR A 116 4.21 7.73 -30.36
C THR A 116 4.98 9.02 -30.62
N ASN A 117 4.72 10.08 -29.85
CA ASN A 117 5.40 11.36 -29.92
C ASN A 117 5.45 11.97 -28.51
N PRO A 118 6.39 11.50 -27.66
CA PRO A 118 6.55 12.02 -26.31
C PRO A 118 7.08 13.46 -26.36
N ASP A 119 6.54 14.32 -25.50
CA ASP A 119 6.98 15.70 -25.29
C ASP A 119 7.43 15.85 -23.83
N VAL A 120 8.54 15.17 -23.51
CA VAL A 120 9.15 15.20 -22.19
C VAL A 120 10.43 16.04 -22.30
N ALA A 121 10.47 17.17 -21.58
CA ALA A 121 11.62 18.08 -21.55
C ALA A 121 12.85 17.44 -20.85
#